data_AF-A0A3B0W6H2-F1
#
_entry.id   AF-A0A3B0W6H2-F1
#
_cell.length_a   1.000
_cell.length_b   1.000
_cell.length_c   1.000
_cell.angle_alpha   90.00
_cell.angle_beta   90.00
_cell.angle_gamma   90.00
#
_symmetry.space_group_name_H-M   'P 1'
#
loop_
_entity.id
_entity.type
_entity.pdbx_description
1 polymer ?
#
loop_
_entity_poly.entity_id
_entity_poly.type
_entity_poly.pdbx_seq_one_letter_code
_entity_poly.pdbx_strand_id
1 'polypeptide(L)'
;MSSTSTKKSFFSKKIIMGTTIGAATVFFFAGIIFWGGFHTAMEATNTLKFCISCHEMEEGVYKEYKPTIHYSNRSGVRTSCSDCHVPKPWAHKVVRKIKATNEIWHKLLGSIDTPEKFDAKRLELAKKVWISMKETDSRECRNCHHLDSMNPALQKPRARKQHLNAFTTGQTCIDCHKGIAHKNARDLLSDEELEQLEKPNPAFIKEIPQMFLDSLEQVELAEENAEIEAKEAAIKAKEKIQKQIDAAVARALGNSGVTNSNINGSSVSTSADKDFGIDWQAVPKYNITIFYPGQASMEWMLTGKDHGGARAFVKLGDRCTTCHAKETNKMGDLIVSGEKLETQETLIPGKRGHIPVSVQARYDDENLYMRFEWENSEHTPAPFIEGGKMDAKNQMKLAVLFATDEVEYAQQAGCWGACHHDLNTMPHHPAGEDVSKYIDESRTAIEVKGRRGKKRGGWNNLKDDEALKAEFNSNHFLDIIRYKAGEGKSEDGHILADRNMTSDGKTQFSAVLNSNNTWVVQMKRKLNSGNPADINMTTDKMYNFSFAIHDDYTTARYHHVSLGYFLGFDNDKAEVNAVKIN
;
A
#
# COMPACT_ATOMS: atom_id res chain seq x y z
N MET A 1 -14.38 -54.69 88.63
CA MET A 1 -14.99 -54.17 87.39
C MET A 1 -15.23 -52.68 87.61
N SER A 2 -14.83 -51.70 86.82
CA SER A 2 -14.30 -51.63 85.46
C SER A 2 -13.49 -50.33 85.35
N SER A 3 -12.29 -50.38 84.77
CA SER A 3 -11.46 -49.20 84.49
C SER A 3 -11.84 -48.67 83.11
N THR A 4 -12.46 -47.48 83.05
CA THR A 4 -12.77 -46.79 81.80
C THR A 4 -11.59 -45.92 81.37
N SER A 5 -10.66 -46.52 80.62
CA SER A 5 -9.62 -45.82 79.88
C SER A 5 -10.25 -44.95 78.78
N THR A 6 -10.36 -43.64 79.02
CA THR A 6 -10.70 -42.65 78.00
C THR A 6 -9.52 -42.48 77.03
N LYS A 7 -9.54 -43.23 75.91
CA LYS A 7 -8.62 -42.99 74.79
C LYS A 7 -8.85 -41.56 74.28
N LYS A 8 -7.90 -40.64 74.55
CA LYS A 8 -7.91 -39.31 73.92
C LYS A 8 -7.94 -39.48 72.40
N SER A 9 -9.03 -39.04 71.78
CA SER A 9 -9.27 -39.11 70.34
C SER A 9 -8.06 -38.55 69.58
N PHE A 10 -7.62 -39.24 68.53
CA PHE A 10 -6.57 -38.76 67.64
C PHE A 10 -6.85 -37.34 67.13
N PHE A 11 -8.13 -36.98 66.97
CA PHE A 11 -8.61 -35.66 66.54
C PHE A 11 -8.49 -34.56 67.59
N SER A 12 -8.31 -34.87 68.87
CA SER A 12 -8.16 -33.88 69.96
C SER A 12 -6.71 -33.66 70.40
N LYS A 13 -5.74 -34.36 69.78
CA LYS A 13 -4.32 -34.09 70.01
C LYS A 13 -3.96 -32.73 69.38
N LYS A 14 -3.43 -31.82 70.20
CA LYS A 14 -2.89 -30.53 69.78
C LYS A 14 -1.54 -30.75 69.08
N ILE A 15 -1.35 -30.12 67.92
CA ILE A 15 -0.05 -29.97 67.24
C ILE A 15 0.64 -28.70 67.78
N ILE A 16 1.91 -28.50 67.42
CA ILE A 16 2.69 -27.27 67.65
C ILE A 16 1.87 -26.04 67.18
N MET A 17 1.84 -24.98 68.00
CA MET A 17 0.99 -23.77 67.90
C MET A 17 -0.50 -23.90 68.29
N GLY A 18 -0.93 -25.02 68.89
CA GLY A 18 -2.22 -25.10 69.59
C GLY A 18 -3.42 -25.50 68.75
N THR A 19 -3.25 -25.71 67.44
CA THR A 19 -4.26 -26.30 66.54
C THR A 19 -4.38 -27.81 66.78
N THR A 20 -5.61 -28.34 66.86
CA THR A 20 -5.83 -29.79 66.93
C THR A 20 -5.65 -30.43 65.57
N ILE A 21 -5.26 -31.71 65.53
CA ILE A 21 -5.22 -32.49 64.27
C ILE A 21 -6.57 -32.41 63.55
N GLY A 22 -7.68 -32.48 64.28
CA GLY A 22 -9.02 -32.32 63.69
C GLY A 22 -9.26 -30.96 63.06
N ALA A 23 -8.87 -29.86 63.71
CA ALA A 23 -9.01 -28.52 63.14
C ALA A 23 -8.13 -28.36 61.89
N ALA A 24 -6.88 -28.82 61.94
CA ALA A 24 -5.96 -28.78 60.80
C ALA A 24 -6.53 -29.54 59.58
N THR A 25 -7.07 -30.74 59.79
CA THR A 25 -7.70 -31.54 58.74
C THR A 25 -8.93 -30.84 58.17
N VAL A 26 -9.79 -30.25 59.01
CA VAL A 26 -10.97 -29.51 58.55
C VAL A 26 -10.57 -28.29 57.70
N PHE A 27 -9.62 -27.47 58.17
CA PHE A 27 -9.16 -26.30 57.42
C PHE A 27 -8.46 -26.69 56.11
N PHE A 28 -7.72 -27.79 56.08
CA PHE A 28 -7.11 -28.31 54.85
C PHE A 28 -8.16 -28.66 53.79
N PHE A 29 -9.17 -29.46 54.15
CA PHE A 29 -10.23 -29.82 53.21
C PHE A 29 -11.11 -28.61 52.84
N ALA A 30 -11.40 -27.72 53.79
CA ALA A 30 -12.10 -26.46 53.50
C ALA A 30 -11.32 -25.59 52.51
N GLY A 31 -9.98 -25.52 52.67
CA GLY A 31 -9.10 -24.82 51.75
C GLY A 31 -9.10 -25.42 50.34
N ILE A 32 -9.07 -26.75 50.22
CA ILE A 32 -9.19 -27.45 48.92
C ILE A 32 -10.53 -27.16 48.25
N ILE A 33 -11.64 -27.27 48.99
CA ILE A 33 -12.98 -27.01 48.48
C ILE A 33 -13.11 -25.57 48.04
N PHE A 34 -12.62 -24.62 48.84
CA PHE A 34 -12.64 -23.21 48.51
C PHE A 34 -11.80 -22.91 47.27
N TRP A 35 -10.56 -23.39 47.21
CA TRP A 35 -9.66 -23.17 46.08
C TRP A 35 -10.19 -23.79 44.79
N GLY A 36 -10.64 -25.05 44.86
CA GLY A 36 -11.27 -25.75 43.75
C GLY A 36 -12.52 -25.02 43.26
N GLY A 37 -13.43 -24.69 44.17
CA GLY A 37 -14.65 -23.95 43.85
C GLY A 37 -14.37 -22.57 43.25
N PHE A 38 -13.41 -21.83 43.79
CA PHE A 38 -12.98 -20.53 43.27
C PHE A 38 -12.43 -20.65 41.85
N HIS A 39 -11.54 -21.62 41.60
CA HIS A 39 -10.96 -21.81 40.27
C HIS A 39 -12.00 -22.26 39.24
N THR A 40 -12.92 -23.16 39.62
CA THR A 40 -14.05 -23.56 38.79
C THR A 40 -14.95 -22.37 38.45
N ALA A 41 -15.27 -21.51 39.41
CA ALA A 41 -16.06 -20.30 39.15
C ALA A 41 -15.33 -19.31 38.22
N MET A 42 -14.02 -19.13 38.43
CA MET A 42 -13.19 -18.30 37.57
C MET A 42 -13.17 -18.80 36.12
N GLU A 43 -13.16 -20.11 35.90
CA GLU A 43 -13.18 -20.69 34.56
C GLU A 43 -14.57 -20.69 33.93
N ALA A 44 -15.62 -20.99 34.71
CA ALA A 44 -17.01 -20.88 34.25
C ALA A 44 -17.32 -19.47 33.70
N THR A 45 -16.81 -18.43 34.37
CA THR A 45 -16.96 -17.03 33.94
C THR A 45 -16.05 -16.61 32.78
N ASN A 46 -15.23 -17.51 32.24
CA ASN A 46 -14.46 -17.30 30.99
C ASN A 46 -15.11 -17.99 29.78
N THR A 47 -16.20 -18.73 29.97
CA THR A 47 -16.87 -19.44 28.88
C THR A 47 -17.64 -18.49 27.98
N LEU A 48 -17.75 -18.84 26.69
CA LEU A 48 -18.59 -18.10 25.74
C LEU A 48 -20.04 -17.98 26.25
N LYS A 49 -20.60 -19.06 26.79
CA LYS A 49 -21.96 -19.11 27.34
C LYS A 49 -22.17 -18.08 28.45
N PHE A 50 -21.18 -17.88 29.31
CA PHE A 50 -21.24 -16.85 30.34
C PHE A 50 -21.15 -15.44 29.73
N CYS A 51 -20.19 -15.20 28.83
CA CYS A 51 -20.00 -13.89 28.21
C CYS A 51 -21.25 -13.41 27.46
N ILE A 52 -21.98 -14.30 26.78
CA ILE A 52 -23.21 -13.98 26.05
C ILE A 52 -24.48 -14.12 26.91
N SER A 53 -24.36 -14.33 28.22
CA SER A 53 -25.55 -14.40 29.10
C SER A 53 -26.23 -13.05 29.31
N CYS A 54 -25.55 -11.95 28.96
CA CYS A 54 -26.11 -10.61 28.92
C CYS A 54 -26.58 -10.29 27.50
N HIS A 55 -27.80 -9.76 27.37
CA HIS A 55 -28.43 -9.49 26.07
C HIS A 55 -27.62 -8.50 25.22
N GLU A 56 -26.94 -7.52 25.83
CA GLU A 56 -26.07 -6.57 25.11
C GLU A 56 -24.92 -7.28 24.39
N MET A 57 -24.42 -8.35 24.99
CA MET A 57 -23.30 -9.12 24.45
C MET A 57 -23.79 -10.11 23.38
N GLU A 58 -24.92 -10.77 23.63
CA GLU A 58 -25.52 -11.73 22.70
C GLU A 58 -26.05 -11.06 21.42
N GLU A 59 -26.78 -9.95 21.57
CA GLU A 59 -27.45 -9.30 20.47
C GLU A 59 -26.55 -8.36 19.66
N GLY A 60 -25.48 -7.86 20.28
CA GLY A 60 -24.49 -6.98 19.68
C GLY A 60 -23.21 -7.71 19.29
N VAL A 61 -22.19 -7.66 20.16
CA VAL A 61 -20.81 -8.08 19.85
C VAL A 61 -20.67 -9.55 19.44
N TYR A 62 -21.53 -10.45 19.94
CA TYR A 62 -21.52 -11.85 19.54
C TYR A 62 -21.96 -12.03 18.08
N LYS A 63 -22.96 -11.25 17.61
CA LYS A 63 -23.34 -11.27 16.19
C LYS A 63 -22.21 -10.78 15.29
N GLU A 64 -21.46 -9.78 15.74
CA GLU A 64 -20.28 -9.25 15.02
C GLU A 64 -19.11 -10.25 14.99
N TYR A 65 -18.96 -11.08 16.03
CA TYR A 65 -17.89 -12.06 16.15
C TYR A 65 -18.11 -13.31 15.27
N LYS A 66 -19.36 -13.79 15.11
CA LYS A 66 -19.71 -14.98 14.32
C LYS A 66 -19.15 -15.04 12.88
N PRO A 67 -19.18 -13.97 12.07
CA PRO A 67 -18.64 -14.02 10.70
C PRO A 67 -17.09 -14.03 10.65
N THR A 68 -16.39 -13.92 11.78
CA THR A 68 -14.95 -13.73 11.81
C THR A 68 -14.18 -15.05 11.78
N ILE A 69 -12.90 -14.99 11.39
CA ILE A 69 -11.99 -16.14 11.42
C ILE A 69 -11.76 -16.69 12.84
N HIS A 70 -12.01 -15.89 13.88
CA HIS A 70 -11.89 -16.34 15.26
C HIS A 70 -13.07 -17.23 15.71
N TYR A 71 -14.21 -17.18 14.99
CA TYR A 71 -15.36 -18.05 15.22
C TYR A 71 -15.34 -19.33 14.36
N SER A 72 -15.00 -19.18 13.07
CA SER A 72 -14.94 -20.28 12.11
C SER A 72 -13.68 -20.17 11.25
N ASN A 73 -12.82 -21.18 11.30
CA ASN A 73 -11.56 -21.21 10.58
C ASN A 73 -11.17 -22.63 10.15
N ARG A 74 -10.16 -22.69 9.28
CA ARG A 74 -9.64 -23.93 8.70
C ARG A 74 -8.98 -24.89 9.70
N SER A 75 -8.50 -24.42 10.85
CA SER A 75 -7.81 -25.27 11.83
C SER A 75 -8.75 -25.89 12.87
N GLY A 76 -9.99 -25.41 12.94
CA GLY A 76 -10.95 -25.82 13.97
C GLY A 76 -10.66 -25.25 15.37
N VAL A 77 -9.60 -24.45 15.54
CA VAL A 77 -9.25 -23.81 16.81
C VAL A 77 -10.09 -22.56 16.97
N ARG A 78 -11.12 -22.61 17.82
CA ARG A 78 -11.98 -21.46 18.11
C ARG A 78 -11.43 -20.66 19.28
N THR A 79 -11.21 -19.36 19.06
CA THR A 79 -10.84 -18.40 20.09
C THR A 79 -12.11 -17.82 20.69
N SER A 80 -12.32 -17.92 22.00
CA SER A 80 -13.50 -17.38 22.69
C SER A 80 -13.34 -15.90 23.09
N CYS A 81 -14.39 -15.29 23.65
CA CYS A 81 -14.34 -13.91 24.14
C CYS A 81 -13.22 -13.71 25.17
N SER A 82 -13.05 -14.68 26.07
CA SER A 82 -12.06 -14.62 27.14
C SER A 82 -10.62 -14.69 26.66
N ASP A 83 -10.34 -15.39 25.56
CA ASP A 83 -8.98 -15.48 25.01
C ASP A 83 -8.42 -14.11 24.59
N CYS A 84 -9.30 -13.18 24.19
CA CYS A 84 -8.94 -11.81 23.80
C CYS A 84 -9.17 -10.78 24.92
N HIS A 85 -10.21 -10.94 25.75
CA HIS A 85 -10.61 -9.93 26.75
C HIS A 85 -10.18 -10.24 28.19
N VAL A 86 -9.68 -11.44 28.45
CA VAL A 86 -9.26 -11.90 29.77
C VAL A 86 -7.83 -12.44 29.69
N PRO A 87 -6.87 -11.83 30.41
CA PRO A 87 -5.49 -12.32 30.40
C PRO A 87 -5.40 -13.78 30.87
N LYS A 88 -4.55 -14.58 30.20
CA LYS A 88 -4.24 -15.95 30.65
C LYS A 88 -3.42 -15.98 31.95
N PRO A 89 -2.37 -15.15 32.13
CA PRO A 89 -1.58 -15.17 33.37
C PRO A 89 -2.41 -14.78 34.60
N TRP A 90 -2.28 -15.55 35.67
CA TRP A 90 -3.16 -15.50 36.84
C TRP A 90 -3.30 -14.11 37.45
N ALA A 91 -2.19 -13.40 37.70
CA ALA A 91 -2.23 -12.08 38.32
C ALA A 91 -3.02 -11.07 37.48
N HIS A 92 -2.77 -11.03 36.16
CA HIS A 92 -3.49 -10.15 35.24
C HIS A 92 -4.96 -10.56 35.07
N LYS A 93 -5.25 -11.86 35.08
CA LYS A 93 -6.62 -12.40 35.04
C LYS A 93 -7.43 -11.88 36.23
N VAL A 94 -6.89 -11.98 37.44
CA VAL A 94 -7.55 -11.53 38.68
C VAL A 94 -7.79 -10.02 38.62
N VAL A 95 -6.80 -9.22 38.22
CA VAL A 95 -6.96 -7.76 38.07
C VAL A 95 -8.07 -7.43 37.07
N ARG A 96 -8.12 -8.10 35.92
CA ARG A 96 -9.17 -7.87 34.91
C ARG A 96 -10.56 -8.26 35.43
N LYS A 97 -10.67 -9.36 36.19
CA LYS A 97 -11.93 -9.81 36.79
C LYS A 97 -12.41 -8.86 37.88
N ILE A 98 -11.51 -8.29 38.68
CA ILE A 98 -11.84 -7.21 39.64
C ILE A 98 -12.33 -5.98 38.88
N LYS A 99 -11.66 -5.56 37.80
CA LYS A 99 -12.12 -4.43 36.96
C LYS A 99 -13.48 -4.71 36.30
N ALA A 100 -13.77 -5.97 35.96
CA ALA A 100 -15.03 -6.38 35.33
C ALA A 100 -16.25 -6.20 36.25
N THR A 101 -16.07 -6.07 37.57
CA THR A 101 -17.21 -5.83 38.48
C THR A 101 -17.91 -4.50 38.16
N ASN A 102 -17.20 -3.53 37.57
CA ASN A 102 -17.79 -2.28 37.10
C ASN A 102 -18.76 -2.49 35.92
N GLU A 103 -18.62 -3.57 35.14
CA GLU A 103 -19.56 -3.91 34.06
C GLU A 103 -20.93 -4.30 34.63
N ILE A 104 -20.97 -4.93 35.82
CA ILE A 104 -22.22 -5.24 36.53
C ILE A 104 -22.93 -3.95 36.97
N TRP A 105 -22.17 -2.98 37.47
CA TRP A 105 -22.70 -1.66 37.81
C TRP A 105 -23.33 -0.96 36.60
N HIS A 106 -22.65 -0.97 35.45
CA HIS A 106 -23.17 -0.38 34.21
C HIS A 106 -24.33 -1.15 33.59
N LYS A 107 -24.41 -2.47 33.82
CA LYS A 107 -25.58 -3.29 33.48
C LYS A 107 -26.80 -2.85 34.27
N LEU A 108 -26.66 -2.66 35.59
CA LEU A 108 -27.75 -2.17 36.45
C LEU A 108 -28.22 -0.76 36.05
N LEU A 109 -27.30 0.09 35.60
CA LEU A 109 -27.62 1.44 35.10
C LEU A 109 -28.20 1.48 33.67
N GLY A 110 -28.26 0.35 32.95
CA GLY A 110 -28.71 0.35 31.55
C GLY A 110 -27.84 1.21 30.63
N SER A 111 -26.53 1.28 30.91
CA SER A 111 -25.60 2.21 30.25
C SER A 111 -25.33 1.91 28.77
N ILE A 112 -25.59 0.66 28.34
CA ILE A 112 -25.40 0.13 26.99
C ILE A 112 -26.47 -0.93 26.63
N ASP A 113 -27.63 -0.90 27.30
CA ASP A 113 -28.67 -1.95 27.24
C ASP A 113 -29.45 -2.01 25.92
N THR A 114 -29.20 -1.09 24.98
CA THR A 114 -29.72 -1.15 23.61
C THR A 114 -28.58 -1.02 22.60
N PRO A 115 -28.75 -1.52 21.36
CA PRO A 115 -27.75 -1.36 20.30
C PRO A 115 -27.33 0.09 20.07
N GLU A 116 -28.28 1.04 20.14
CA GLU A 116 -28.03 2.47 19.93
C GLU A 116 -27.16 3.05 21.05
N LYS A 117 -27.43 2.67 22.32
CA LYS A 117 -26.60 3.09 23.46
C LYS A 117 -25.21 2.46 23.42
N PHE A 118 -25.11 1.20 23.00
CA PHE A 118 -23.82 0.54 22.80
C PHE A 118 -23.00 1.25 21.70
N ASP A 119 -23.62 1.52 20.56
CA ASP A 119 -22.98 2.21 19.44
C ASP A 119 -22.56 3.64 19.80
N ALA A 120 -23.37 4.37 20.58
CA ALA A 120 -23.02 5.68 21.11
C ALA A 120 -21.76 5.68 21.99
N LYS A 121 -21.46 4.55 22.64
CA LYS A 121 -20.25 4.37 23.47
C LYS A 121 -19.16 3.51 22.81
N ARG A 122 -19.35 3.06 21.57
CA ARG A 122 -18.47 2.09 20.92
C ARG A 122 -17.03 2.55 20.88
N LEU A 123 -16.79 3.80 20.47
CA LEU A 123 -15.44 4.35 20.41
C LEU A 123 -14.78 4.40 21.80
N GLU A 124 -15.52 4.84 22.83
CA GLU A 124 -15.02 4.90 24.20
C GLU A 124 -14.62 3.52 24.72
N LEU A 125 -15.48 2.53 24.52
CA LEU A 125 -15.23 1.14 24.94
C LEU A 125 -14.07 0.52 24.15
N ALA A 126 -14.03 0.74 22.84
CA ALA A 126 -12.95 0.26 21.98
C ALA A 126 -11.59 0.85 22.40
N LYS A 127 -11.52 2.16 22.68
CA LYS A 127 -10.30 2.82 23.18
C LYS A 127 -9.78 2.18 24.46
N LYS A 128 -10.66 1.87 25.43
CA LYS A 128 -10.24 1.20 26.69
C LYS A 128 -9.58 -0.15 26.41
N VAL A 129 -10.14 -0.94 25.50
CA VAL A 129 -9.57 -2.25 25.12
C VAL A 129 -8.26 -2.06 24.36
N TRP A 130 -8.21 -1.14 23.39
CA TRP A 130 -7.00 -0.89 22.60
C TRP A 130 -5.85 -0.39 23.45
N ILE A 131 -6.09 0.54 24.39
CA ILE A 131 -5.09 1.02 25.33
C ILE A 131 -4.57 -0.14 26.19
N SER A 132 -5.47 -0.97 26.76
CA SER A 132 -5.06 -2.12 27.56
C SER A 132 -4.21 -3.12 26.77
N MET A 133 -4.55 -3.38 25.50
CA MET A 133 -3.77 -4.25 24.62
C MET A 133 -2.45 -3.59 24.24
N LYS A 134 -2.42 -2.27 24.00
CA LYS A 134 -1.21 -1.52 23.68
C LYS A 134 -0.20 -1.55 24.83
N GLU A 135 -0.65 -1.28 26.05
CA GLU A 135 0.18 -1.26 27.26
C GLU A 135 0.83 -2.60 27.59
N THR A 136 0.25 -3.70 27.09
CA THR A 136 0.68 -5.07 27.41
C THR A 136 1.35 -5.79 26.24
N ASP A 137 1.85 -5.04 25.25
CA ASP A 137 2.39 -5.60 23.99
C ASP A 137 1.42 -6.60 23.33
N SER A 138 0.13 -6.29 23.32
CA SER A 138 -0.98 -7.16 22.90
C SER A 138 -0.82 -8.61 23.37
N ARG A 139 -0.53 -8.80 24.67
CA ARG A 139 -0.32 -10.10 25.32
C ARG A 139 -1.37 -11.14 24.92
N GLU A 140 -2.64 -10.74 24.88
CA GLU A 140 -3.75 -11.64 24.58
C GLU A 140 -3.69 -12.14 23.13
N CYS A 141 -3.34 -11.29 22.17
CA CYS A 141 -3.11 -11.69 20.78
C CYS A 141 -1.93 -12.67 20.69
N ARG A 142 -0.86 -12.38 21.43
CA ARG A 142 0.38 -13.18 21.41
C ARG A 142 0.23 -14.55 22.02
N ASN A 143 -0.83 -14.86 22.77
CA ASN A 143 -1.10 -16.23 23.22
C ASN A 143 -1.28 -17.22 22.05
N CYS A 144 -1.63 -16.72 20.87
CA CYS A 144 -1.85 -17.51 19.66
C CYS A 144 -1.06 -16.98 18.45
N HIS A 145 -0.76 -15.67 18.41
CA HIS A 145 -0.08 -14.98 17.31
C HIS A 145 1.26 -14.41 17.77
N HIS A 146 2.26 -15.28 17.84
CA HIS A 146 3.63 -14.92 18.16
C HIS A 146 4.33 -14.35 16.92
N LEU A 147 4.72 -13.07 16.97
CA LEU A 147 5.36 -12.36 15.86
C LEU A 147 6.65 -13.07 15.39
N ASP A 148 7.41 -13.57 16.35
CA ASP A 148 8.65 -14.34 16.18
C ASP A 148 8.46 -15.71 15.52
N SER A 149 7.24 -16.26 15.58
CA SER A 149 6.88 -17.56 14.98
C SER A 149 6.01 -17.43 13.73
N MET A 150 5.73 -16.21 13.26
CA MET A 150 4.99 -16.02 12.02
C MET A 150 5.87 -16.38 10.83
N ASN A 151 5.36 -17.19 9.89
CA ASN A 151 6.08 -17.56 8.69
C ASN A 151 5.86 -16.50 7.57
N PRO A 152 6.91 -15.76 7.14
CA PRO A 152 6.81 -14.82 6.03
C PRO A 152 6.23 -15.43 4.75
N ALA A 153 6.60 -16.65 4.39
CA ALA A 153 6.14 -17.31 3.16
C ALA A 153 4.61 -17.45 3.05
N LEU A 154 3.90 -17.45 4.17
CA LEU A 154 2.43 -17.55 4.21
C LEU A 154 1.74 -16.18 4.36
N GLN A 155 2.49 -15.09 4.35
CA GLN A 155 1.98 -13.74 4.49
C GLN A 155 1.96 -13.04 3.13
N LYS A 156 1.00 -12.12 2.96
CA LYS A 156 0.98 -11.21 1.80
C LYS A 156 2.23 -10.32 1.82
N PRO A 157 2.77 -9.91 0.66
CA PRO A 157 3.99 -9.09 0.57
C PRO A 157 3.98 -7.86 1.49
N ARG A 158 2.88 -7.08 1.46
CA ARG A 158 2.71 -5.92 2.34
C ARG A 158 2.75 -6.27 3.82
N ALA A 159 2.11 -7.37 4.21
CA ALA A 159 2.07 -7.81 5.61
C ALA A 159 3.46 -8.25 6.09
N ARG A 160 4.24 -8.96 5.26
CA ARG A 160 5.63 -9.33 5.57
C ARG A 160 6.46 -8.11 5.94
N LYS A 161 6.42 -7.08 5.08
CA LYS A 161 7.17 -5.83 5.30
C LYS A 161 6.70 -5.09 6.56
N GLN A 162 5.40 -5.00 6.81
CA GLN A 162 4.88 -4.34 8.02
C GLN A 162 5.25 -5.11 9.29
N HIS A 163 5.21 -6.44 9.27
CA HIS A 163 5.69 -7.24 10.40
C HIS A 163 7.20 -7.09 10.62
N LEU A 164 8.00 -7.00 9.55
CA LEU A 164 9.42 -6.68 9.65
C LEU A 164 9.65 -5.31 10.32
N ASN A 165 8.92 -4.28 9.90
CA ASN A 165 8.96 -2.96 10.51
C ASN A 165 8.50 -2.99 11.99
N ALA A 166 7.57 -3.88 12.35
CA ALA A 166 7.09 -4.00 13.73
C ALA A 166 8.19 -4.50 14.69
N PHE A 167 9.09 -5.38 14.24
CA PHE A 167 10.25 -5.83 15.03
C PHE A 167 11.17 -4.65 15.39
N THR A 168 11.49 -3.80 14.41
CA THR A 168 12.48 -2.72 14.55
C THR A 168 11.92 -1.46 15.18
N THR A 169 10.60 -1.23 15.09
CA THR A 169 9.96 -0.03 15.63
C THR A 169 9.30 -0.23 16.99
N GLY A 170 9.04 -1.47 17.41
CA GLY A 170 8.35 -1.77 18.66
C GLY A 170 6.83 -1.54 18.57
N GLN A 171 6.23 -1.91 17.44
CA GLN A 171 4.79 -1.89 17.26
C GLN A 171 4.14 -3.14 17.87
N THR A 172 2.93 -2.94 18.38
CA THR A 172 2.05 -3.96 18.93
C THR A 172 1.02 -4.39 17.90
N CYS A 173 0.32 -5.52 18.11
CA CYS A 173 -0.66 -5.99 17.13
C CYS A 173 -1.80 -4.98 16.93
N ILE A 174 -2.22 -4.32 18.02
CA ILE A 174 -3.33 -3.38 17.99
C ILE A 174 -2.98 -2.05 17.32
N ASP A 175 -1.70 -1.79 17.02
CA ASP A 175 -1.31 -0.60 16.25
C ASP A 175 -1.87 -0.67 14.83
N CYS A 176 -1.92 -1.87 14.23
CA CYS A 176 -2.47 -2.08 12.90
C CYS A 176 -3.83 -2.80 12.91
N HIS A 177 -4.03 -3.79 13.80
CA HIS A 177 -5.20 -4.67 13.78
C HIS A 177 -6.31 -4.20 14.74
N LYS A 178 -6.97 -3.08 14.43
CA LYS A 178 -8.17 -2.62 15.16
C LYS A 178 -9.46 -3.12 14.51
N GLY A 179 -10.48 -3.44 15.30
CA GLY A 179 -11.77 -3.94 14.80
C GLY A 179 -11.73 -5.37 14.26
N ILE A 180 -10.94 -6.25 14.89
CA ILE A 180 -10.71 -7.63 14.41
C ILE A 180 -11.98 -8.49 14.50
N ALA A 181 -12.65 -8.47 15.66
CA ALA A 181 -13.79 -9.34 15.95
C ALA A 181 -15.12 -8.58 16.00
N HIS A 182 -15.07 -7.25 15.96
CA HIS A 182 -16.18 -6.34 16.21
C HIS A 182 -16.13 -5.19 15.19
N LYS A 183 -17.28 -4.55 14.95
CA LYS A 183 -17.39 -3.40 14.04
C LYS A 183 -16.31 -2.38 14.38
N ASN A 184 -15.52 -2.03 13.36
CA ASN A 184 -14.40 -1.14 13.51
C ASN A 184 -14.87 0.28 13.86
N ALA A 185 -14.15 0.92 14.77
CA ALA A 185 -14.39 2.30 15.21
C ALA A 185 -13.12 3.16 15.07
N ARG A 186 -12.07 2.65 14.41
CA ARG A 186 -10.78 3.35 14.24
C ARG A 186 -10.95 4.67 13.48
N ASP A 187 -11.84 4.69 12.50
CA ASP A 187 -12.18 5.83 11.65
C ASP A 187 -12.83 6.99 12.41
N LEU A 188 -13.43 6.71 13.57
CA LEU A 188 -14.03 7.71 14.46
C LEU A 188 -13.00 8.46 15.32
N LEU A 189 -11.75 8.00 15.38
CA LEU A 189 -10.67 8.73 16.08
C LEU A 189 -10.29 9.98 15.30
N SER A 190 -9.93 11.03 16.06
CA SER A 190 -9.15 12.15 15.50
C SER A 190 -7.74 11.66 15.13
N ASP A 191 -7.09 12.37 14.21
CA ASP A 191 -5.73 12.02 13.78
C ASP A 191 -4.75 12.05 14.95
N GLU A 192 -4.90 13.00 15.89
CA GLU A 192 -4.06 13.10 17.08
C GLU A 192 -4.22 11.90 18.00
N GLU A 193 -5.45 11.48 18.27
CA GLU A 193 -5.71 10.32 19.11
C GLU A 193 -5.18 9.04 18.46
N LEU A 194 -5.33 8.92 17.14
CA LEU A 194 -4.83 7.79 16.38
C LEU A 194 -3.30 7.73 16.39
N GLU A 195 -2.64 8.86 16.13
CA GLU A 195 -1.18 8.98 16.15
C GLU A 195 -0.59 8.67 17.53
N GLN A 196 -1.26 9.13 18.60
CA GLN A 196 -0.86 8.81 19.97
C GLN A 196 -1.06 7.33 20.29
N LEU A 197 -2.20 6.75 19.92
CA LEU A 197 -2.52 5.36 20.21
C LEU A 197 -1.64 4.38 19.42
N GLU A 198 -1.30 4.71 18.17
CA GLU A 198 -0.48 3.90 17.26
C GLU A 198 1.03 4.20 17.39
N LYS A 199 1.43 5.06 18.34
CA LYS A 199 2.83 5.38 18.61
C LYS A 199 3.59 4.14 19.09
N PRO A 200 4.63 3.67 18.39
CA PRO A 200 5.43 2.52 18.78
C PRO A 200 6.09 2.76 20.13
N ASN A 201 6.32 1.67 20.83
CA ASN A 201 6.99 1.68 22.10
C ASN A 201 8.39 1.08 21.93
N PRO A 202 9.47 1.86 22.08
CA PRO A 202 10.84 1.33 21.96
C PRO A 202 11.13 0.16 22.89
N ALA A 203 10.42 0.04 24.02
CA ALA A 203 10.55 -1.09 24.93
C ALA A 203 10.06 -2.44 24.35
N PHE A 204 9.34 -2.41 23.23
CA PHE A 204 8.82 -3.60 22.55
C PHE A 204 9.59 -3.94 21.26
N ILE A 205 10.71 -3.25 20.99
CA ILE A 205 11.62 -3.61 19.90
C ILE A 205 12.20 -5.00 20.18
N LYS A 206 12.26 -5.83 19.14
CA LYS A 206 12.72 -7.22 19.21
C LYS A 206 13.69 -7.50 18.09
N GLU A 207 14.65 -8.37 18.34
CA GLU A 207 15.51 -8.91 17.30
C GLU A 207 14.68 -9.74 16.33
N ILE A 208 15.02 -9.66 15.04
CA ILE A 208 14.35 -10.44 13.99
C ILE A 208 14.90 -11.87 14.08
N PRO A 209 14.05 -12.89 14.30
CA PRO A 209 14.52 -14.27 14.37
C PRO A 209 15.16 -14.73 13.07
N GLN A 210 16.23 -15.52 13.14
CA GLN A 210 16.91 -16.03 11.94
C GLN A 210 15.96 -16.78 11.01
N MET A 211 15.05 -17.61 11.56
CA MET A 211 14.03 -18.31 10.77
C MET A 211 13.12 -17.37 9.95
N PHE A 212 12.93 -16.14 10.41
CA PHE A 212 12.16 -15.14 9.69
C PHE A 212 12.96 -14.59 8.52
N LEU A 213 14.25 -14.30 8.72
CA LEU A 213 15.17 -13.86 7.65
C LEU A 213 15.33 -14.94 6.58
N ASP A 214 15.57 -16.18 7.00
CA ASP A 214 15.71 -17.33 6.09
C ASP A 214 14.44 -17.50 5.25
N SER A 215 13.25 -17.38 5.86
CA SER A 215 11.98 -17.47 5.14
C SER A 215 11.78 -16.31 4.16
N LEU A 216 12.26 -15.10 4.47
CA LEU A 216 12.22 -13.99 3.52
C LEU A 216 13.09 -14.27 2.29
N GLU A 217 14.32 -14.74 2.49
CA GLU A 217 15.23 -15.11 1.40
C GLU A 217 14.63 -16.20 0.51
N GLN A 218 14.05 -17.25 1.11
CA GLN A 218 13.39 -18.32 0.35
C GLN A 218 12.19 -17.80 -0.46
N VAL A 219 11.44 -16.85 0.08
CA VAL A 219 10.33 -16.22 -0.63
C VAL A 219 10.82 -15.36 -1.79
N GLU A 220 11.89 -14.59 -1.59
CA GLU A 220 12.48 -13.78 -2.65
C GLU A 220 12.97 -14.66 -3.80
N LEU A 221 13.70 -15.74 -3.50
CA LEU A 221 14.15 -16.73 -4.49
C LEU A 221 12.97 -17.41 -5.20
N ALA A 222 11.93 -17.81 -4.47
CA ALA A 222 10.75 -18.43 -5.07
C ALA A 222 9.97 -17.45 -5.98
N GLU A 223 9.87 -16.18 -5.58
CA GLU A 223 9.22 -15.14 -6.37
C GLU A 223 10.04 -14.79 -7.62
N GLU A 224 11.36 -14.74 -7.53
CA GLU A 224 12.27 -14.56 -8.68
C GLU A 224 12.15 -15.73 -9.67
N ASN A 225 12.21 -16.98 -9.18
CA ASN A 225 12.05 -18.16 -10.02
C ASN A 225 10.68 -18.19 -10.71
N ALA A 226 9.60 -17.86 -9.98
CA ALA A 226 8.26 -17.78 -10.55
C ALA A 226 8.15 -16.68 -11.63
N GLU A 227 8.85 -15.56 -11.46
CA GLU A 227 8.92 -14.51 -12.48
C GLU A 227 9.68 -14.96 -13.72
N ILE A 228 10.80 -15.68 -13.56
CA ILE A 228 11.56 -16.29 -14.66
C ILE A 228 10.67 -17.28 -15.43
N GLU A 229 10.01 -18.20 -14.72
CA GLU A 229 9.09 -19.17 -15.33
C GLU A 229 7.93 -18.47 -16.07
N ALA A 230 7.35 -17.42 -15.47
CA ALA A 230 6.29 -16.63 -16.10
C ALA A 230 6.78 -15.90 -17.37
N LYS A 231 8.00 -15.35 -17.35
CA LYS A 231 8.64 -14.73 -18.53
C LYS A 231 8.85 -15.75 -19.63
N GLU A 232 9.39 -16.93 -19.30
CA GLU A 232 9.55 -18.02 -20.27
C GLU A 232 8.22 -18.50 -20.86
N ALA A 233 7.20 -18.67 -20.02
CA ALA A 233 5.87 -19.05 -20.46
C ALA A 233 5.24 -18.00 -21.37
N ALA A 234 5.40 -16.71 -21.05
CA ALA A 234 4.94 -15.61 -21.88
C ALA A 234 5.66 -15.55 -23.24
N ILE A 235 6.98 -15.78 -23.27
CA ILE A 235 7.75 -15.90 -24.52
C ILE A 235 7.22 -17.05 -25.38
N LYS A 236 7.08 -18.25 -24.80
CA LYS A 236 6.53 -19.43 -25.48
C LYS A 236 5.11 -19.20 -26.00
N ALA A 237 4.28 -18.49 -25.23
CA ALA A 237 2.92 -18.12 -25.64
C ALA A 237 2.93 -17.15 -26.83
N LYS A 238 3.78 -16.11 -26.80
CA LYS A 238 3.95 -15.18 -27.92
C LYS A 238 4.46 -15.90 -29.18
N GLU A 239 5.44 -16.79 -29.06
CA GLU A 239 5.93 -17.60 -30.18
C GLU A 239 4.83 -18.50 -30.77
N LYS A 240 4.00 -19.10 -29.93
CA LYS A 240 2.87 -19.93 -30.37
C LYS A 240 1.83 -19.09 -31.12
N ILE A 241 1.49 -17.91 -30.60
CA ILE A 241 0.58 -16.98 -31.26
C ILE A 241 1.17 -16.53 -32.60
N GLN A 242 2.45 -16.17 -32.65
CA GLN A 242 3.12 -15.77 -33.89
C GLN A 242 3.05 -16.90 -34.93
N LYS A 243 3.35 -18.14 -34.55
CA LYS A 243 3.21 -19.31 -35.45
C LYS A 243 1.78 -19.49 -35.97
N GLN A 244 0.76 -19.22 -35.14
CA GLN A 244 -0.64 -19.28 -35.56
C GLN A 244 -0.99 -18.17 -36.54
N ILE A 245 -0.47 -16.95 -36.31
CA ILE A 245 -0.61 -15.82 -37.23
C ILE A 245 0.06 -16.15 -38.56
N ASP A 246 1.32 -16.59 -38.57
CA ASP A 246 2.06 -16.94 -39.78
C ASP A 246 1.32 -18.02 -40.59
N ALA A 247 0.78 -19.04 -39.91
CA ALA A 247 -0.03 -20.08 -40.54
C ALA A 247 -1.38 -19.57 -41.07
N ALA A 248 -1.99 -18.57 -40.43
CA ALA A 248 -3.20 -17.92 -40.92
C ALA A 248 -2.91 -17.04 -42.16
N VAL A 249 -1.82 -16.27 -42.14
CA VAL A 249 -1.37 -15.46 -43.29
C VAL A 249 -1.03 -16.37 -44.48
N ALA A 250 -0.30 -17.46 -44.27
CA ALA A 250 0.03 -18.42 -45.33
C ALA A 250 -1.24 -19.04 -45.96
N ARG A 251 -2.26 -19.37 -45.15
CA ARG A 251 -3.55 -19.87 -45.65
C ARG A 251 -4.33 -18.81 -46.42
N ALA A 252 -4.31 -17.56 -45.97
CA ALA A 252 -4.96 -16.44 -46.66
C ALA A 252 -4.33 -16.20 -48.04
N LEU A 253 -2.99 -16.15 -48.11
CA LEU A 253 -2.25 -15.97 -49.36
C LEU A 253 -2.44 -17.16 -50.32
N GLY A 254 -2.52 -18.39 -49.79
CA GLY A 254 -2.78 -19.60 -50.59
C GLY A 254 -4.18 -19.66 -51.21
N ASN A 255 -5.18 -19.07 -50.57
CA ASN A 255 -6.56 -19.03 -51.07
C ASN A 255 -6.85 -17.87 -52.04
N SER A 256 -5.97 -16.88 -52.14
CA SER A 256 -6.19 -15.69 -52.98
C SER A 256 -5.75 -15.83 -54.44
N GLY A 257 -5.06 -16.91 -54.85
CA GLY A 257 -4.71 -17.14 -56.26
C GLY A 257 -3.92 -16.01 -56.93
N VAL A 258 -3.20 -15.18 -56.16
CA VAL A 258 -2.38 -14.10 -56.69
C VAL A 258 -0.98 -14.66 -56.94
N THR A 259 -0.62 -14.77 -58.21
CA THR A 259 0.76 -15.07 -58.64
C THR A 259 1.62 -13.82 -58.50
N ASN A 260 2.85 -14.02 -58.01
CA ASN A 260 3.89 -13.00 -57.89
C ASN A 260 4.18 -12.35 -59.25
N SER A 261 3.53 -11.24 -59.56
CA SER A 261 3.92 -10.30 -60.62
C SER A 261 3.24 -8.96 -60.35
N ASN A 262 4.05 -7.92 -60.20
CA ASN A 262 3.70 -6.52 -59.86
C ASN A 262 3.51 -6.18 -58.37
N ILE A 263 4.62 -6.23 -57.62
CA ILE A 263 4.90 -5.21 -56.60
C ILE A 263 6.27 -4.62 -56.92
N ASN A 264 6.35 -3.84 -58.00
CA ASN A 264 7.43 -2.91 -58.26
C ASN A 264 6.78 -1.54 -58.38
N GLY A 265 6.73 -0.79 -57.28
CA GLY A 265 6.04 0.49 -57.27
C GLY A 265 5.65 0.98 -55.89
N SER A 266 6.58 0.96 -54.94
CA SER A 266 6.74 1.95 -53.87
C SER A 266 7.93 1.49 -53.08
N SER A 267 9.03 2.23 -53.18
CA SER A 267 10.15 2.12 -52.26
C SER A 267 9.60 2.20 -50.84
N VAL A 268 9.49 1.05 -50.19
CA VAL A 268 9.39 0.96 -48.73
C VAL A 268 10.65 1.66 -48.23
N SER A 269 10.50 2.91 -47.80
CA SER A 269 11.53 3.60 -47.03
C SER A 269 11.85 2.68 -45.87
N THR A 270 13.06 2.14 -45.88
CA THR A 270 13.63 1.37 -44.79
C THR A 270 13.39 2.12 -43.48
N SER A 271 12.94 1.38 -42.48
CA SER A 271 12.54 1.80 -41.13
C SER A 271 13.68 2.40 -40.29
N ALA A 272 14.76 2.90 -40.90
CA ALA A 272 15.94 3.40 -40.21
C ALA A 272 15.68 4.71 -39.45
N ASP A 273 14.74 5.55 -39.90
CA ASP A 273 14.52 6.87 -39.28
C ASP A 273 13.62 6.85 -38.03
N LYS A 274 12.90 5.75 -37.76
CA LYS A 274 11.91 5.71 -36.65
C LYS A 274 12.42 5.09 -35.36
N ASP A 275 13.67 4.61 -35.33
CA ASP A 275 14.26 3.91 -34.18
C ASP A 275 15.51 4.62 -33.63
N PHE A 276 15.76 5.86 -34.07
CA PHE A 276 17.01 6.59 -33.82
C PHE A 276 18.29 5.79 -34.14
N GLY A 277 18.20 4.72 -34.94
CA GLY A 277 19.28 3.78 -35.22
C GLY A 277 19.70 2.91 -34.04
N ILE A 278 18.88 2.76 -32.99
CA ILE A 278 19.24 2.04 -31.78
C ILE A 278 18.88 0.54 -31.88
N ASP A 279 19.85 -0.32 -31.58
CA ASP A 279 19.59 -1.75 -31.39
C ASP A 279 19.07 -2.04 -29.97
N TRP A 280 17.81 -2.45 -29.88
CA TRP A 280 17.12 -2.80 -28.64
C TRP A 280 17.14 -4.29 -28.31
N GLN A 281 17.70 -5.16 -29.16
CA GLN A 281 17.63 -6.61 -28.96
C GLN A 281 18.45 -7.08 -27.74
N ALA A 282 19.63 -6.47 -27.54
CA ALA A 282 20.54 -6.83 -26.44
C ALA A 282 20.32 -6.01 -25.15
N VAL A 283 19.25 -5.21 -25.07
CA VAL A 283 18.99 -4.31 -23.93
C VAL A 283 18.00 -4.97 -22.97
N PRO A 284 18.28 -5.02 -21.65
CA PRO A 284 17.35 -5.53 -20.66
C PRO A 284 15.97 -4.88 -20.76
N LYS A 285 14.92 -5.71 -20.72
CA LYS A 285 13.52 -5.26 -20.71
C LYS A 285 12.99 -5.27 -19.29
N TYR A 286 12.67 -4.08 -18.78
CA TYR A 286 12.06 -3.89 -17.47
C TYR A 286 10.54 -3.80 -17.64
N ASN A 287 9.78 -4.71 -17.02
CA ASN A 287 8.32 -4.69 -17.10
C ASN A 287 7.76 -3.88 -15.92
N ILE A 288 7.36 -2.65 -16.20
CA ILE A 288 6.79 -1.74 -15.21
C ILE A 288 5.29 -1.64 -15.43
N THR A 289 4.50 -2.08 -14.45
CA THR A 289 3.04 -1.87 -14.46
C THR A 289 2.72 -0.50 -13.90
N ILE A 290 2.13 0.36 -14.73
CA ILE A 290 1.53 1.62 -14.30
C ILE A 290 0.04 1.43 -14.00
N PHE A 291 -0.51 2.21 -13.10
CA PHE A 291 -1.89 2.02 -12.64
C PHE A 291 -2.63 3.35 -12.55
N TYR A 292 -3.96 3.25 -12.58
CA TYR A 292 -4.86 4.38 -12.46
C TYR A 292 -4.91 4.86 -11.00
N PRO A 293 -4.49 6.10 -10.70
CA PRO A 293 -4.29 6.59 -9.34
C PRO A 293 -5.57 7.11 -8.67
N GLY A 294 -6.60 7.39 -9.46
CA GLY A 294 -7.82 8.05 -9.03
C GLY A 294 -7.58 9.37 -8.30
N GLN A 295 -8.07 9.49 -7.07
CA GLN A 295 -7.93 10.68 -6.22
C GLN A 295 -6.87 10.52 -5.10
N ALA A 296 -5.97 9.53 -5.20
CA ALA A 296 -4.89 9.38 -4.22
C ALA A 296 -3.83 10.48 -4.41
N SER A 297 -3.95 11.59 -3.67
CA SER A 297 -2.94 12.64 -3.61
C SER A 297 -1.83 12.35 -2.57
N MET A 298 -0.78 13.17 -2.54
CA MET A 298 0.24 13.14 -1.49
C MET A 298 -0.39 13.34 -0.11
N GLU A 299 -1.35 14.24 0.05
CA GLU A 299 -2.00 14.47 1.33
C GLU A 299 -2.79 13.24 1.84
N TRP A 300 -3.39 12.48 0.92
CA TRP A 300 -4.00 11.19 1.25
C TRP A 300 -2.95 10.17 1.69
N MET A 301 -1.84 10.07 0.95
CA MET A 301 -0.77 9.12 1.23
C MET A 301 -0.06 9.42 2.56
N LEU A 302 0.17 10.69 2.87
CA LEU A 302 0.84 11.16 4.09
C LEU A 302 -0.03 11.09 5.35
N THR A 303 -1.32 10.78 5.20
CA THR A 303 -2.28 10.72 6.31
C THR A 303 -2.56 9.27 6.74
N GLY A 304 -2.11 8.88 7.93
CA GLY A 304 -2.27 7.50 8.45
C GLY A 304 -3.71 7.04 8.69
N LYS A 305 -4.66 7.98 8.76
CA LYS A 305 -6.10 7.68 8.75
C LYS A 305 -6.54 7.12 7.40
N ASP A 306 -6.01 7.70 6.32
CA ASP A 306 -6.44 7.46 4.95
C ASP A 306 -5.60 6.37 4.26
N HIS A 307 -4.30 6.33 4.55
CA HIS A 307 -3.35 5.38 3.99
C HIS A 307 -2.56 4.65 5.08
N GLY A 308 -2.71 3.33 5.15
CA GLY A 308 -2.05 2.50 6.17
C GLY A 308 -0.52 2.47 6.09
N GLY A 309 0.07 2.88 4.95
CA GLY A 309 1.51 2.96 4.77
C GLY A 309 2.14 4.31 5.14
N ALA A 310 1.34 5.33 5.51
CA ALA A 310 1.83 6.69 5.73
C ALA A 310 3.01 6.78 6.71
N ARG A 311 2.95 6.02 7.81
CA ARG A 311 4.03 6.00 8.81
C ARG A 311 5.31 5.40 8.24
N ALA A 312 5.22 4.28 7.54
CA ALA A 312 6.38 3.62 6.96
C ALA A 312 7.07 4.55 5.94
N PHE A 313 6.27 5.25 5.14
CA PHE A 313 6.75 6.25 4.21
C PHE A 313 7.43 7.44 4.91
N VAL A 314 6.71 8.15 5.80
CA VAL A 314 7.19 9.41 6.39
C VAL A 314 8.27 9.21 7.46
N LYS A 315 8.23 8.11 8.20
CA LYS A 315 9.12 7.89 9.36
C LYS A 315 10.22 6.88 9.12
N LEU A 316 10.04 5.94 8.20
CA LEU A 316 11.04 4.91 7.90
C LEU A 316 11.70 5.09 6.54
N GLY A 317 11.23 6.01 5.70
CA GLY A 317 11.78 6.22 4.36
C GLY A 317 11.40 5.13 3.35
N ASP A 318 10.43 4.26 3.67
CA ASP A 318 9.99 3.23 2.74
C ASP A 318 9.45 3.88 1.44
N ARG A 319 9.81 3.31 0.29
CA ARG A 319 9.36 3.77 -1.03
C ARG A 319 8.02 3.15 -1.38
N CYS A 320 7.27 3.77 -2.30
CA CYS A 320 6.03 3.18 -2.78
C CYS A 320 6.25 1.77 -3.38
N THR A 321 7.35 1.55 -4.09
CA THR A 321 7.74 0.24 -4.65
C THR A 321 7.92 -0.82 -3.57
N THR A 322 8.46 -0.45 -2.40
CA THR A 322 8.67 -1.36 -1.27
C THR A 322 7.37 -2.04 -0.81
N CYS A 323 6.24 -1.34 -0.89
CA CYS A 323 4.94 -1.89 -0.47
C CYS A 323 4.08 -2.35 -1.65
N HIS A 324 4.14 -1.66 -2.79
CA HIS A 324 3.13 -1.76 -3.84
C HIS A 324 3.60 -2.40 -5.15
N ALA A 325 4.90 -2.69 -5.33
CA ALA A 325 5.43 -3.21 -6.60
C ALA A 325 4.70 -4.46 -7.11
N LYS A 326 4.20 -5.32 -6.20
CA LYS A 326 3.54 -6.60 -6.53
C LYS A 326 2.01 -6.55 -6.55
N GLU A 327 1.41 -5.35 -6.50
CA GLU A 327 -0.05 -5.19 -6.44
C GLU A 327 -0.60 -4.00 -7.24
N THR A 328 0.23 -3.34 -8.05
CA THR A 328 -0.16 -2.20 -8.90
C THR A 328 -1.38 -2.51 -9.78
N ASN A 329 -1.45 -3.71 -10.36
CA ASN A 329 -2.61 -4.15 -11.14
C ASN A 329 -3.90 -4.14 -10.32
N LYS A 330 -3.89 -4.81 -9.15
CA LYS A 330 -5.03 -4.89 -8.24
C LYS A 330 -5.44 -3.53 -7.71
N MET A 331 -4.47 -2.63 -7.46
CA MET A 331 -4.76 -1.26 -7.04
C MET A 331 -5.55 -0.53 -8.13
N GLY A 332 -5.05 -0.56 -9.37
CA GLY A 332 -5.73 0.03 -10.51
C GLY A 332 -7.16 -0.50 -10.68
N ASP A 333 -7.33 -1.82 -10.65
CA ASP A 333 -8.63 -2.49 -10.82
C ASP A 333 -9.64 -2.13 -9.71
N LEU A 334 -9.16 -1.99 -8.48
CA LEU A 334 -9.98 -1.57 -7.33
C LEU A 334 -10.43 -0.11 -7.42
N ILE A 335 -9.61 0.76 -8.02
CA ILE A 335 -9.91 2.18 -8.14
C ILE A 335 -10.91 2.40 -9.27
N VAL A 336 -10.69 1.77 -10.44
CA VAL A 336 -11.62 1.89 -11.58
C VAL A 336 -12.97 1.20 -11.34
N SER A 337 -13.09 0.32 -10.34
CA SER A 337 -14.39 -0.22 -9.93
C SER A 337 -15.23 0.77 -9.10
N GLY A 338 -14.62 1.85 -8.61
CA GLY A 338 -15.26 2.81 -7.72
C GLY A 338 -15.36 2.33 -6.27
N GLU A 339 -14.73 1.21 -5.90
CA GLU A 339 -14.71 0.75 -4.50
C GLU A 339 -13.84 1.65 -3.62
N LYS A 340 -12.78 2.25 -4.20
CA LYS A 340 -11.89 3.17 -3.51
C LYS A 340 -11.42 4.31 -4.41
N LEU A 341 -11.17 5.48 -3.81
CA LEU A 341 -10.46 6.61 -4.41
C LEU A 341 -11.09 7.19 -5.69
N GLU A 342 -12.33 6.81 -5.99
CA GLU A 342 -13.18 7.42 -7.00
C GLU A 342 -14.60 7.60 -6.47
N THR A 343 -15.29 8.59 -7.03
CA THR A 343 -16.70 8.82 -6.76
C THR A 343 -17.54 8.33 -7.93
N GLN A 344 -18.82 8.03 -7.68
CA GLN A 344 -19.75 7.63 -8.75
C GLN A 344 -19.87 8.70 -9.85
N GLU A 345 -19.70 9.97 -9.50
CA GLU A 345 -19.78 11.11 -10.43
C GLU A 345 -18.57 11.20 -11.37
N THR A 346 -17.42 10.69 -10.94
CA THR A 346 -16.14 10.80 -11.67
C THR A 346 -15.63 9.47 -12.20
N LEU A 347 -16.43 8.41 -12.03
CA LEU A 347 -16.13 7.07 -12.52
C LEU A 347 -16.27 7.00 -14.04
N ILE A 348 -15.35 6.29 -14.68
CA ILE A 348 -15.41 5.98 -16.12
C ILE A 348 -15.64 4.47 -16.25
N PRO A 349 -16.89 4.02 -16.51
CA PRO A 349 -17.22 2.60 -16.60
C PRO A 349 -16.40 1.91 -17.68
N GLY A 350 -15.73 0.80 -17.33
CA GLY A 350 -14.92 0.02 -18.28
C GLY A 350 -13.49 0.53 -18.47
N LYS A 351 -13.10 1.63 -17.82
CA LYS A 351 -11.71 2.12 -17.90
C LYS A 351 -10.75 1.06 -17.38
N ARG A 352 -9.67 0.81 -18.12
CA ARG A 352 -8.62 -0.11 -17.70
C ARG A 352 -7.93 0.37 -16.42
N GLY A 353 -7.76 -0.52 -15.44
CA GLY A 353 -7.14 -0.18 -14.16
C GLY A 353 -5.63 0.01 -14.23
N HIS A 354 -4.96 -0.72 -15.13
CA HIS A 354 -3.50 -0.77 -15.19
C HIS A 354 -2.99 -1.06 -16.60
N ILE A 355 -1.70 -0.80 -16.82
CA ILE A 355 -1.01 -0.99 -18.09
C ILE A 355 0.36 -1.62 -17.82
N PRO A 356 0.61 -2.85 -18.29
CA PRO A 356 1.96 -3.39 -18.35
C PRO A 356 2.76 -2.65 -19.43
N VAL A 357 3.89 -2.04 -19.06
CA VAL A 357 4.76 -1.31 -19.97
C VAL A 357 6.15 -1.93 -19.95
N SER A 358 6.67 -2.30 -21.11
CA SER A 358 8.08 -2.69 -21.24
C SER A 358 8.92 -1.44 -21.43
N VAL A 359 9.93 -1.27 -20.60
CA VAL A 359 10.86 -0.14 -20.60
C VAL A 359 12.26 -0.67 -20.88
N GLN A 360 12.97 -0.03 -21.80
CA GLN A 360 14.38 -0.26 -22.09
C GLN A 360 15.10 1.07 -22.12
N ALA A 361 16.37 1.09 -21.72
CA ALA A 361 17.17 2.31 -21.72
C ALA A 361 18.58 2.04 -22.28
N ARG A 362 19.09 2.97 -23.07
CA ARG A 362 20.46 3.01 -23.57
C ARG A 362 21.01 4.42 -23.49
N TYR A 363 22.32 4.56 -23.58
CA TYR A 363 22.94 5.88 -23.67
C TYR A 363 24.18 5.88 -24.55
N ASP A 364 24.52 7.04 -25.12
CA ASP A 364 25.82 7.34 -25.70
C ASP A 364 26.46 8.50 -24.92
N ASP A 365 27.59 9.04 -25.40
CA ASP A 365 28.30 10.11 -24.69
C ASP A 365 27.50 11.44 -24.64
N GLU A 366 26.44 11.58 -25.44
CA GLU A 366 25.64 12.81 -25.54
C GLU A 366 24.17 12.63 -25.12
N ASN A 367 23.59 11.43 -25.27
CA ASN A 367 22.15 11.21 -25.24
C ASN A 367 21.75 9.98 -24.43
N LEU A 368 20.62 10.11 -23.74
CA LEU A 368 19.81 9.04 -23.21
C LEU A 368 18.73 8.65 -24.23
N TYR A 369 18.59 7.34 -24.45
CA TYR A 369 17.54 6.74 -25.26
C TYR A 369 16.66 5.88 -24.37
N MET A 370 15.36 6.03 -24.48
CA MET A 370 14.40 5.17 -23.77
C MET A 370 13.33 4.65 -24.72
N ARG A 371 12.95 3.39 -24.56
CA ARG A 371 11.89 2.73 -25.34
C ARG A 371 10.81 2.22 -24.41
N PHE A 372 9.57 2.57 -24.74
CA PHE A 372 8.36 2.21 -24.01
C PHE A 372 7.45 1.42 -24.96
N GLU A 373 6.95 0.27 -24.50
CA GLU A 373 6.06 -0.58 -25.28
C GLU A 373 4.86 -1.04 -24.45
N TRP A 374 3.64 -0.82 -24.92
CA TRP A 374 2.42 -1.28 -24.25
C TRP A 374 1.26 -1.48 -25.23
N GLU A 375 0.31 -2.32 -24.82
CA GLU A 375 -0.88 -2.63 -25.62
C GLU A 375 -1.87 -1.46 -25.63
N ASN A 376 -2.32 -1.07 -26.81
CA ASN A 376 -3.37 -0.08 -26.99
C ASN A 376 -4.75 -0.68 -26.67
N SER A 377 -5.64 0.11 -26.09
CA SER A 377 -7.03 -0.32 -25.82
C SER A 377 -8.03 0.41 -26.71
N GLU A 378 -9.23 -0.16 -26.80
CA GLU A 378 -10.39 0.51 -27.37
C GLU A 378 -10.84 1.69 -26.51
N HIS A 379 -11.49 2.67 -27.15
CA HIS A 379 -11.91 3.88 -26.46
C HIS A 379 -13.06 3.62 -25.48
N THR A 380 -12.90 4.08 -24.24
CA THR A 380 -13.92 4.07 -23.20
C THR A 380 -14.40 5.50 -22.92
N PRO A 381 -15.61 5.88 -23.38
CA PRO A 381 -16.11 7.25 -23.21
C PRO A 381 -16.25 7.67 -21.75
N ALA A 382 -15.72 8.86 -21.41
CA ALA A 382 -15.96 9.47 -20.11
C ALA A 382 -17.38 10.06 -20.05
N PRO A 383 -18.26 9.59 -19.13
CA PRO A 383 -19.69 9.95 -19.16
C PRO A 383 -19.96 11.42 -18.81
N PHE A 384 -19.02 12.08 -18.13
CA PHE A 384 -19.11 13.48 -17.71
C PHE A 384 -18.46 14.45 -18.70
N ILE A 385 -18.05 13.98 -19.89
CA ILE A 385 -17.45 14.81 -20.94
C ILE A 385 -18.28 14.68 -22.22
N GLU A 386 -18.66 15.82 -22.80
CA GLU A 386 -19.32 15.85 -24.10
C GLU A 386 -18.42 15.22 -25.17
N GLY A 387 -18.94 14.23 -25.91
CA GLY A 387 -18.17 13.46 -26.89
C GLY A 387 -17.23 12.41 -26.29
N GLY A 388 -17.21 12.23 -24.97
CA GLY A 388 -16.51 11.12 -24.28
C GLY A 388 -14.98 11.21 -24.23
N LYS A 389 -14.36 12.15 -24.94
CA LYS A 389 -12.90 12.32 -25.04
C LYS A 389 -12.44 13.58 -24.31
N MET A 390 -11.61 13.44 -23.28
CA MET A 390 -11.09 14.59 -22.52
C MET A 390 -10.05 15.40 -23.33
N ASP A 391 -9.28 14.72 -24.16
CA ASP A 391 -8.27 15.30 -25.05
C ASP A 391 -8.47 14.70 -26.45
N ALA A 392 -9.48 15.20 -27.18
CA ALA A 392 -9.86 14.65 -28.48
C ALA A 392 -8.73 14.66 -29.53
N LYS A 393 -7.70 15.50 -29.34
CA LYS A 393 -6.56 15.60 -30.25
C LYS A 393 -5.55 14.49 -30.05
N ASN A 394 -5.40 13.98 -28.82
CA ASN A 394 -4.33 13.07 -28.47
C ASN A 394 -4.90 11.78 -27.86
N GLN A 395 -4.90 10.70 -28.64
CA GLN A 395 -5.27 9.37 -28.13
C GLN A 395 -4.37 8.96 -26.97
N MET A 396 -3.07 9.29 -27.07
CA MET A 396 -2.14 9.03 -26.00
C MET A 396 -1.15 10.18 -25.80
N LYS A 397 -0.76 10.41 -24.53
CA LYS A 397 0.40 11.23 -24.18
C LYS A 397 1.31 10.46 -23.23
N LEU A 398 2.61 10.45 -23.50
CA LEU A 398 3.62 9.90 -22.60
C LEU A 398 4.27 11.07 -21.87
N ALA A 399 4.30 11.04 -20.54
CA ALA A 399 5.10 11.95 -19.73
C ALA A 399 6.19 11.16 -19.01
N VAL A 400 7.42 11.63 -19.08
CA VAL A 400 8.58 11.07 -18.39
C VAL A 400 9.10 12.13 -17.43
N LEU A 401 9.45 11.71 -16.21
CA LEU A 401 9.89 12.61 -15.16
C LEU A 401 11.19 12.12 -14.55
N PHE A 402 12.13 13.06 -14.41
CA PHE A 402 13.42 12.88 -13.77
C PHE A 402 13.56 13.81 -12.56
N ALA A 403 14.25 13.33 -11.52
CA ALA A 403 14.57 14.13 -10.34
C ALA A 403 15.90 13.67 -9.71
N THR A 404 16.54 14.57 -8.95
CA THR A 404 17.62 14.22 -8.03
C THR A 404 17.02 13.73 -6.70
N ASP A 405 17.87 13.25 -5.79
CA ASP A 405 17.50 12.90 -4.41
C ASP A 405 17.30 14.10 -3.49
N GLU A 406 17.61 15.31 -3.98
CA GLU A 406 17.48 16.57 -3.24
C GLU A 406 16.02 17.03 -3.15
N VAL A 407 15.15 16.59 -4.06
CA VAL A 407 13.71 16.89 -4.03
C VAL A 407 12.99 15.99 -3.03
N GLU A 408 12.21 16.59 -2.13
CA GLU A 408 11.46 15.92 -1.09
C GLU A 408 10.56 14.83 -1.69
N TYR A 409 10.69 13.62 -1.14
CA TYR A 409 9.99 12.41 -1.59
C TYR A 409 10.26 11.96 -3.03
N ALA A 410 11.13 12.59 -3.82
CA ALA A 410 11.36 12.17 -5.21
C ALA A 410 11.80 10.70 -5.31
N GLN A 411 12.69 10.25 -4.42
CA GLN A 411 13.09 8.84 -4.30
C GLN A 411 11.95 7.91 -3.87
N GLN A 412 11.07 8.37 -3.00
CA GLN A 412 10.05 7.53 -2.38
C GLN A 412 8.79 7.42 -3.24
N ALA A 413 8.43 8.50 -3.94
CA ALA A 413 7.14 8.71 -4.58
C ALA A 413 7.23 8.95 -6.10
N GLY A 414 8.38 9.34 -6.65
CA GLY A 414 8.52 9.70 -8.07
C GLY A 414 7.53 10.79 -8.50
N CYS A 415 6.88 10.62 -9.65
CA CYS A 415 5.81 11.47 -10.21
C CYS A 415 4.70 11.87 -9.22
N TRP A 416 4.51 11.07 -8.16
CA TRP A 416 3.49 11.31 -7.16
C TRP A 416 3.80 12.48 -6.26
N GLY A 417 5.09 12.81 -6.05
CA GLY A 417 5.51 13.92 -5.19
C GLY A 417 4.87 15.25 -5.59
N ALA A 418 4.51 15.42 -6.87
CA ALA A 418 3.79 16.58 -7.37
C ALA A 418 2.29 16.35 -7.63
N CYS A 419 1.64 15.44 -6.90
CA CYS A 419 0.21 15.13 -7.05
C CYS A 419 -0.55 15.54 -5.78
N HIS A 420 -1.15 16.73 -5.80
CA HIS A 420 -1.81 17.33 -4.63
C HIS A 420 -3.34 17.27 -4.73
N HIS A 421 -4.00 17.39 -3.58
CA HIS A 421 -5.45 17.28 -3.45
C HIS A 421 -6.23 18.48 -4.03
N ASP A 422 -5.54 19.60 -4.24
CA ASP A 422 -6.05 20.86 -4.76
C ASP A 422 -5.70 21.11 -6.23
N LEU A 423 -5.09 20.13 -6.92
CA LEU A 423 -4.87 20.19 -8.36
C LEU A 423 -6.19 20.19 -9.14
N ASN A 424 -6.14 20.62 -10.40
CA ASN A 424 -7.27 20.49 -11.30
C ASN A 424 -7.88 19.09 -11.29
N THR A 425 -9.21 19.04 -11.19
CA THR A 425 -10.04 17.83 -11.13
C THR A 425 -9.86 16.95 -9.88
N MET A 426 -9.07 17.39 -8.90
CA MET A 426 -8.94 16.76 -7.58
C MET A 426 -9.97 17.34 -6.58
N PRO A 427 -10.27 16.64 -5.46
CA PRO A 427 -11.45 16.95 -4.65
C PRO A 427 -11.47 18.34 -3.99
N HIS A 428 -10.31 18.94 -3.74
CA HIS A 428 -10.22 20.26 -3.12
C HIS A 428 -9.76 21.36 -4.08
N HIS A 429 -9.84 21.10 -5.40
CA HIS A 429 -9.57 22.09 -6.43
C HIS A 429 -10.29 23.42 -6.13
N PRO A 430 -9.57 24.55 -5.98
CA PRO A 430 -10.18 25.87 -5.86
C PRO A 430 -10.97 26.26 -7.12
N ALA A 431 -12.22 26.67 -6.93
CA ALA A 431 -13.09 27.07 -8.03
C ALA A 431 -12.54 28.32 -8.74
N GLY A 432 -12.45 28.26 -10.08
CA GLY A 432 -12.01 29.38 -10.93
C GLY A 432 -10.51 29.48 -11.13
N GLU A 433 -9.71 28.64 -10.45
CA GLU A 433 -8.25 28.64 -10.56
C GLU A 433 -7.76 27.48 -11.43
N ASP A 434 -6.66 27.68 -12.16
CA ASP A 434 -5.99 26.64 -12.93
C ASP A 434 -4.77 26.13 -12.14
N VAL A 435 -4.99 25.17 -11.24
CA VAL A 435 -3.93 24.66 -10.36
C VAL A 435 -3.23 23.47 -11.01
N SER A 436 -1.98 23.71 -11.40
CA SER A 436 -1.09 22.71 -11.97
C SER A 436 -0.24 22.04 -10.90
N LYS A 437 0.50 20.98 -11.30
CA LYS A 437 1.42 20.26 -10.41
C LYS A 437 2.46 21.20 -9.80
N TYR A 438 2.79 21.00 -8.53
CA TYR A 438 3.81 21.71 -7.77
C TYR A 438 4.51 20.75 -6.79
N ILE A 439 5.60 21.16 -6.16
CA ILE A 439 6.31 20.38 -5.12
C ILE A 439 6.39 21.15 -3.79
N ASP A 440 6.63 20.45 -2.69
CA ASP A 440 6.63 21.00 -1.32
C ASP A 440 7.60 22.17 -1.16
N GLU A 441 8.76 22.13 -1.82
CA GLU A 441 9.81 23.15 -1.78
C GLU A 441 9.33 24.51 -2.29
N SER A 442 8.29 24.54 -3.12
CA SER A 442 7.74 25.80 -3.62
C SER A 442 6.75 26.46 -2.65
N ARG A 443 6.36 25.77 -1.57
CA ARG A 443 5.32 26.21 -0.64
C ARG A 443 5.89 26.55 0.73
N THR A 444 5.26 27.52 1.40
CA THR A 444 5.53 27.84 2.81
C THR A 444 4.86 26.84 3.75
N ALA A 445 3.72 26.26 3.33
CA ALA A 445 3.01 25.20 4.03
C ALA A 445 2.02 24.48 3.11
N ILE A 446 1.83 23.18 3.34
CA ILE A 446 0.79 22.35 2.69
C ILE A 446 -0.10 21.74 3.79
N GLU A 447 -1.42 21.93 3.67
CA GLU A 447 -2.39 21.30 4.59
C GLU A 447 -2.59 19.83 4.19
N VAL A 448 -1.87 18.94 4.87
CA VAL A 448 -1.92 17.49 4.62
C VAL A 448 -3.15 16.83 5.24
N LYS A 449 -3.49 17.20 6.48
CA LYS A 449 -4.42 16.40 7.29
C LYS A 449 -5.88 16.75 6.99
N GLY A 450 -6.17 17.98 6.58
CA GLY A 450 -7.54 18.47 6.34
C GLY A 450 -8.34 18.62 7.64
N ARG A 451 -7.65 18.93 8.73
CA ARG A 451 -8.26 18.95 10.07
C ARG A 451 -9.39 19.97 10.16
N ARG A 452 -10.45 19.62 10.89
CA ARG A 452 -11.62 20.51 11.12
C ARG A 452 -12.27 20.98 9.82
N GLY A 453 -12.24 20.16 8.77
CA GLY A 453 -12.84 20.46 7.47
C GLY A 453 -12.02 21.42 6.61
N LYS A 454 -10.74 21.67 6.95
CA LYS A 454 -9.85 22.42 6.08
C LYS A 454 -9.66 21.69 4.75
N LYS A 455 -9.65 22.46 3.67
CA LYS A 455 -9.21 21.97 2.36
C LYS A 455 -7.73 21.61 2.43
N ARG A 456 -7.41 20.45 1.86
CA ARG A 456 -6.05 19.93 1.72
C ARG A 456 -5.34 20.56 0.53
N GLY A 457 -4.03 20.65 0.62
CA GLY A 457 -3.17 21.28 -0.38
C GLY A 457 -2.57 22.60 0.11
N GLY A 458 -1.90 23.30 -0.79
CA GLY A 458 -1.17 24.53 -0.50
C GLY A 458 -0.93 25.38 -1.74
N TRP A 459 -1.79 25.27 -2.78
CA TRP A 459 -1.59 25.94 -4.06
C TRP A 459 -1.29 27.44 -3.93
N ASN A 460 -1.93 28.14 -2.99
CA ASN A 460 -1.80 29.58 -2.76
C ASN A 460 -0.74 29.97 -1.71
N ASN A 461 -0.07 29.01 -1.09
CA ASN A 461 0.94 29.25 -0.06
C ASN A 461 2.35 29.35 -0.66
N LEU A 462 2.50 30.07 -1.78
CA LEU A 462 3.77 30.19 -2.49
C LEU A 462 4.85 30.86 -1.64
N LYS A 463 6.08 30.39 -1.77
CA LYS A 463 7.26 31.16 -1.36
C LYS A 463 7.42 32.40 -2.26
N ASP A 464 8.19 33.38 -1.80
CA ASP A 464 8.55 34.55 -2.62
C ASP A 464 9.47 34.18 -3.79
N ASP A 465 9.58 35.10 -4.76
CA ASP A 465 10.31 34.87 -6.01
C ASP A 465 11.80 34.60 -5.78
N GLU A 466 12.42 35.28 -4.82
CA GLU A 466 13.81 35.06 -4.44
C GLU A 466 14.04 33.64 -3.91
N ALA A 467 13.16 33.16 -3.02
CA ALA A 467 13.23 31.81 -2.50
C ALA A 467 12.97 30.77 -3.59
N LEU A 468 11.95 30.95 -4.43
CA LEU A 468 11.67 30.04 -5.56
C LEU A 468 12.85 29.95 -6.53
N LYS A 469 13.50 31.08 -6.81
CA LYS A 469 14.71 31.11 -7.64
C LYS A 469 15.88 30.38 -6.97
N ALA A 470 16.01 30.46 -5.65
CA ALA A 470 17.02 29.72 -4.91
C ALA A 470 16.78 28.20 -4.96
N GLU A 471 15.52 27.74 -4.81
CA GLU A 471 15.15 26.32 -4.96
C GLU A 471 15.48 25.83 -6.37
N PHE A 472 15.07 26.59 -7.40
CA PHE A 472 15.34 26.24 -8.80
C PHE A 472 16.85 26.14 -9.10
N ASN A 473 17.64 27.12 -8.65
CA ASN A 473 19.10 27.11 -8.84
C ASN A 473 19.81 25.98 -8.07
N SER A 474 19.13 25.42 -7.06
CA SER A 474 19.61 24.27 -6.28
C SER A 474 19.13 22.94 -6.87
N ASN A 475 18.58 22.92 -8.09
CA ASN A 475 17.98 21.75 -8.73
C ASN A 475 16.81 21.11 -7.95
N HIS A 476 16.16 21.86 -7.07
CA HIS A 476 14.94 21.40 -6.41
C HIS A 476 13.74 21.56 -7.34
N PHE A 477 13.70 20.78 -8.41
CA PHE A 477 12.58 20.72 -9.34
C PHE A 477 12.48 19.33 -9.96
N LEU A 478 11.29 18.98 -10.47
CA LEU A 478 11.11 17.77 -11.26
C LEU A 478 11.23 18.12 -12.74
N ASP A 479 12.19 17.55 -13.44
CA ASP A 479 12.32 17.65 -14.90
C ASP A 479 11.24 16.77 -15.55
N ILE A 480 10.42 17.36 -16.41
CA ILE A 480 9.30 16.68 -17.06
C ILE A 480 9.33 16.87 -18.56
N ILE A 481 9.23 15.74 -19.25
CA ILE A 481 9.19 15.64 -20.69
C ILE A 481 7.85 15.03 -21.08
N ARG A 482 7.21 15.55 -22.13
CA ARG A 482 5.93 15.03 -22.60
C ARG A 482 5.86 14.93 -24.11
N TYR A 483 5.37 13.79 -24.59
CA TYR A 483 5.02 13.57 -25.99
C TYR A 483 3.50 13.51 -26.17
N LYS A 484 2.99 14.20 -27.19
CA LYS A 484 1.58 14.26 -27.58
C LYS A 484 1.39 13.56 -28.93
N ALA A 485 0.89 12.32 -28.91
CA ALA A 485 0.94 11.44 -30.08
C ALA A 485 0.07 11.90 -31.25
N GLY A 486 -1.10 12.50 -31.00
CA GLY A 486 -1.98 12.95 -32.07
C GLY A 486 -1.52 14.25 -32.74
N GLU A 487 -0.75 15.06 -32.01
CA GLU A 487 -0.15 16.30 -32.53
C GLU A 487 1.29 16.10 -33.06
N GLY A 488 1.95 14.99 -32.70
CA GLY A 488 3.36 14.74 -33.05
C GLY A 488 4.32 15.73 -32.41
N LYS A 489 3.99 16.26 -31.23
CA LYS A 489 4.76 17.31 -30.54
C LYS A 489 5.39 16.80 -29.25
N SER A 490 6.61 17.24 -28.98
CA SER A 490 7.28 17.12 -27.69
C SER A 490 7.28 18.44 -26.94
N GLU A 491 7.30 18.33 -25.61
CA GLU A 491 7.38 19.43 -24.68
C GLU A 491 8.37 19.05 -23.58
N ASP A 492 9.29 19.96 -23.26
CA ASP A 492 10.31 19.83 -22.22
C ASP A 492 10.06 20.93 -21.17
N GLY A 493 10.23 20.62 -19.90
CA GLY A 493 9.86 21.54 -18.83
C GLY A 493 10.22 21.07 -17.43
N HIS A 494 9.75 21.82 -16.44
CA HIS A 494 9.99 21.50 -15.03
C HIS A 494 8.72 21.71 -14.19
N ILE A 495 8.75 21.13 -12.98
CA ILE A 495 7.76 21.34 -11.93
C ILE A 495 8.48 21.86 -10.69
N LEU A 496 8.14 23.09 -10.29
CA LEU A 496 8.51 23.68 -9.00
C LEU A 496 7.25 24.30 -8.37
N ALA A 497 6.98 25.57 -8.67
CA ALA A 497 5.78 26.28 -8.20
C ALA A 497 4.54 25.90 -9.00
N ASP A 498 4.76 25.63 -10.30
CA ASP A 498 3.80 25.16 -11.28
C ASP A 498 4.52 24.27 -12.30
N ARG A 499 3.76 23.55 -13.12
CA ARG A 499 4.29 22.82 -14.28
C ARG A 499 4.49 23.77 -15.46
N ASN A 500 5.74 24.15 -15.70
CA ASN A 500 6.16 25.00 -16.81
C ASN A 500 6.67 24.13 -17.96
N MET A 501 5.90 24.05 -19.05
CA MET A 501 6.27 23.29 -20.25
C MET A 501 6.64 24.24 -21.38
N THR A 502 7.71 23.94 -22.10
CA THR A 502 8.12 24.64 -23.32
C THR A 502 8.13 23.67 -24.49
N SER A 503 7.74 24.13 -25.67
CA SER A 503 7.85 23.34 -26.90
C SER A 503 9.14 23.70 -27.63
N ASP A 504 10.28 23.57 -26.96
CA ASP A 504 11.59 23.90 -27.56
C ASP A 504 12.11 22.79 -28.51
N GLY A 505 11.48 21.60 -28.46
CA GLY A 505 11.71 20.50 -29.38
C GLY A 505 13.07 19.82 -29.21
N LYS A 506 13.74 19.99 -28.07
CA LYS A 506 15.07 19.40 -27.83
C LYS A 506 15.02 17.91 -27.60
N THR A 507 14.04 17.43 -26.84
CA THR A 507 13.78 15.99 -26.73
C THR A 507 13.00 15.51 -27.93
N GLN A 508 13.56 14.53 -28.61
CA GLN A 508 12.97 13.93 -29.80
C GLN A 508 12.19 12.68 -29.42
N PHE A 509 11.06 12.48 -30.09
CA PHE A 509 10.24 11.28 -29.93
C PHE A 509 9.95 10.63 -31.27
N SER A 510 9.92 9.30 -31.25
CA SER A 510 9.34 8.50 -32.31
C SER A 510 8.26 7.62 -31.71
N ALA A 511 7.04 7.68 -32.24
CA ALA A 511 5.92 6.89 -31.76
C ALA A 511 5.22 6.18 -32.92
N VAL A 512 5.00 4.88 -32.77
CA VAL A 512 4.32 4.05 -33.75
C VAL A 512 3.33 3.15 -33.02
N LEU A 513 2.07 3.18 -33.46
CA LEU A 513 1.13 2.10 -33.17
C LEU A 513 1.33 1.01 -34.22
N ASN A 514 1.88 -0.13 -33.81
CA ASN A 514 2.24 -1.19 -34.74
C ASN A 514 1.01 -2.04 -35.16
N SER A 515 1.21 -2.95 -36.11
CA SER A 515 0.16 -3.85 -36.62
C SER A 515 -0.44 -4.78 -35.56
N ASN A 516 0.24 -4.97 -34.43
CA ASN A 516 -0.21 -5.78 -33.31
C ASN A 516 -0.95 -4.93 -32.25
N ASN A 517 -1.44 -3.74 -32.63
CA ASN A 517 -2.15 -2.82 -31.73
C ASN A 517 -1.33 -2.48 -30.47
N THR A 518 -0.01 -2.37 -30.62
CA THR A 518 0.92 -2.05 -29.53
C THR A 518 1.62 -0.73 -29.85
N TRP A 519 1.59 0.20 -28.90
CA TRP A 519 2.37 1.43 -28.97
C TRP A 519 3.83 1.12 -28.72
N VAL A 520 4.70 1.61 -29.59
CA VAL A 520 6.16 1.66 -29.40
C VAL A 520 6.56 3.12 -29.44
N VAL A 521 7.00 3.65 -28.30
CA VAL A 521 7.42 5.04 -28.16
C VAL A 521 8.87 5.09 -27.73
N GLN A 522 9.66 5.88 -28.44
CA GLN A 522 11.06 6.09 -28.18
C GLN A 522 11.33 7.54 -27.90
N MET A 523 12.20 7.78 -26.94
CA MET A 523 12.65 9.10 -26.53
C MET A 523 14.16 9.18 -26.73
N LYS A 524 14.62 10.27 -27.35
CA LYS A 524 16.03 10.68 -27.39
C LYS A 524 16.16 12.03 -26.71
N ARG A 525 16.85 12.06 -25.57
CA ARG A 525 17.09 13.25 -24.75
C ARG A 525 18.59 13.43 -24.57
N LYS A 526 19.10 14.66 -24.67
CA LYS A 526 20.50 14.92 -24.28
C LYS A 526 20.71 14.61 -22.80
N LEU A 527 21.88 14.08 -22.44
CA LEU A 527 22.28 13.94 -21.03
C LEU A 527 22.43 15.32 -20.38
N ASN A 528 23.02 16.26 -21.12
CA ASN A 528 23.13 17.66 -20.76
C ASN A 528 22.61 18.53 -21.93
N SER A 529 21.44 19.14 -21.75
CA SER A 529 20.79 19.96 -22.78
C SER A 529 21.24 21.41 -22.78
N GLY A 530 21.97 21.84 -21.73
CA GLY A 530 22.28 23.25 -21.46
C GLY A 530 21.07 24.09 -21.01
N ASN A 531 19.88 23.48 -20.87
CA ASN A 531 18.71 24.14 -20.33
C ASN A 531 18.74 24.05 -18.80
N PRO A 532 18.69 25.18 -18.06
CA PRO A 532 18.66 25.11 -16.59
C PRO A 532 17.37 24.48 -16.03
N ALA A 533 16.31 24.33 -16.85
CA ALA A 533 15.09 23.64 -16.47
C ALA A 533 15.13 22.12 -16.68
N ASP A 534 16.25 21.58 -17.15
CA ASP A 534 16.45 20.14 -17.35
C ASP A 534 17.53 19.64 -16.38
N ILE A 535 17.39 18.41 -15.89
CA ILE A 535 18.41 17.81 -15.04
C ILE A 535 19.60 17.37 -15.89
N ASN A 536 20.77 17.94 -15.61
CA ASN A 536 22.00 17.49 -16.23
C ASN A 536 22.43 16.14 -15.65
N MET A 537 22.50 15.14 -16.53
CA MET A 537 22.80 13.77 -16.17
C MET A 537 24.28 13.44 -16.36
N THR A 538 24.87 12.80 -15.35
CA THR A 538 26.20 12.21 -15.40
C THR A 538 26.08 10.70 -15.16
N THR A 539 26.98 9.91 -15.75
CA THR A 539 26.86 8.44 -15.76
C THR A 539 27.27 7.78 -14.44
N ASP A 540 27.88 8.53 -13.52
CA ASP A 540 28.28 8.08 -12.18
C ASP A 540 27.15 8.17 -11.14
N LYS A 541 26.02 8.80 -11.48
CA LYS A 541 24.89 9.02 -10.58
C LYS A 541 23.66 8.19 -10.98
N MET A 542 22.77 8.00 -10.01
CA MET A 542 21.41 7.50 -10.25
C MET A 542 20.41 8.65 -10.16
N TYR A 543 19.34 8.55 -10.93
CA TYR A 543 18.30 9.56 -11.02
C TYR A 543 16.95 8.93 -10.71
N ASN A 544 16.09 9.68 -10.02
CA ASN A 544 14.71 9.28 -9.81
C ASN A 544 13.98 9.34 -11.15
N PHE A 545 13.38 8.22 -11.55
CA PHE A 545 12.71 8.03 -12.82
C PHE A 545 11.28 7.56 -12.58
N SER A 546 10.35 8.19 -13.27
CA SER A 546 8.96 7.75 -13.32
C SER A 546 8.30 8.24 -14.58
N PHE A 547 7.17 7.65 -14.93
CA PHE A 547 6.45 8.01 -16.14
C PHE A 547 4.95 7.84 -15.98
N ALA A 548 4.20 8.51 -16.84
CA ALA A 548 2.76 8.47 -16.88
C ALA A 548 2.28 8.36 -18.32
N ILE A 549 1.19 7.63 -18.52
CA ILE A 549 0.52 7.50 -19.80
C ILE A 549 -0.91 8.01 -19.64
N HIS A 550 -1.19 9.13 -20.28
CA HIS A 550 -2.56 9.55 -20.56
C HIS A 550 -3.04 8.72 -21.74
N ASP A 551 -3.54 7.53 -21.47
CA ASP A 551 -4.13 6.65 -22.48
C ASP A 551 -5.58 7.02 -22.75
N ASP A 552 -6.11 6.59 -23.88
CA ASP A 552 -7.54 6.69 -24.18
C ASP A 552 -8.12 8.13 -24.12
N TYR A 553 -7.42 9.07 -24.76
CA TYR A 553 -7.82 10.48 -24.83
C TYR A 553 -8.01 11.14 -23.45
N THR A 554 -7.35 10.63 -22.42
CA THR A 554 -7.48 11.19 -21.07
C THR A 554 -6.56 12.39 -20.82
N THR A 555 -6.89 13.17 -19.78
CA THR A 555 -6.09 14.31 -19.32
C THR A 555 -6.17 14.43 -17.80
N ALA A 556 -5.48 15.42 -17.23
CA ALA A 556 -5.46 15.69 -15.79
C ALA A 556 -5.14 14.42 -14.98
N ARG A 557 -5.88 14.15 -13.89
CA ARG A 557 -5.70 12.96 -13.03
C ARG A 557 -6.09 11.63 -13.67
N TYR A 558 -6.72 11.62 -14.85
CA TYR A 558 -7.31 10.40 -15.43
C TYR A 558 -6.31 9.46 -16.14
N HIS A 559 -5.01 9.67 -15.92
CA HIS A 559 -3.91 8.90 -16.51
C HIS A 559 -3.53 7.69 -15.68
N HIS A 560 -2.66 6.86 -16.23
CA HIS A 560 -1.96 5.83 -15.46
C HIS A 560 -0.55 6.31 -15.15
N VAL A 561 -0.06 5.99 -13.96
CA VAL A 561 1.23 6.50 -13.48
C VAL A 561 2.04 5.36 -12.86
N SER A 562 3.35 5.41 -13.06
CA SER A 562 4.30 4.48 -12.46
C SER A 562 4.52 4.80 -10.99
N LEU A 563 5.02 3.81 -10.24
CA LEU A 563 5.74 4.11 -9.00
C LEU A 563 7.08 4.80 -9.32
N GLY A 564 7.80 5.29 -8.31
CA GLY A 564 9.15 5.85 -8.49
C GLY A 564 10.20 4.76 -8.60
N TYR A 565 11.08 4.84 -9.59
CA TYR A 565 12.19 3.92 -9.86
C TYR A 565 13.52 4.67 -9.94
N PHE A 566 14.64 3.96 -9.87
CA PHE A 566 15.96 4.51 -10.17
C PHE A 566 16.40 4.20 -11.59
N LEU A 567 16.79 5.24 -12.32
CA LEU A 567 17.56 5.15 -13.56
C LEU A 567 19.06 5.25 -13.23
N GLY A 568 19.85 4.30 -13.71
CA GLY A 568 21.31 4.35 -13.65
C GLY A 568 21.95 4.09 -15.01
N PHE A 569 23.26 4.29 -15.10
CA PHE A 569 24.04 4.09 -16.32
C PHE A 569 25.12 3.03 -16.05
N ASP A 570 25.03 1.89 -16.73
CA ASP A 570 25.85 0.70 -16.49
C ASP A 570 25.99 0.33 -14.99
N ASN A 571 24.90 0.47 -14.24
CA ASN A 571 24.81 0.24 -12.81
C ASN A 571 23.79 -0.88 -12.51
N ASP A 572 24.28 -2.00 -11.99
CA ASP A 572 23.49 -3.20 -11.69
C ASP A 572 22.50 -3.01 -10.51
N LYS A 573 22.69 -1.96 -9.70
CA LYS A 573 21.77 -1.60 -8.60
C LYS A 573 20.58 -0.76 -9.06
N ALA A 574 20.58 -0.28 -10.31
CA ALA A 574 19.48 0.50 -10.85
C ALA A 574 18.27 -0.38 -11.17
N GLU A 575 17.07 0.13 -10.90
CA GLU A 575 15.81 -0.56 -11.24
C GLU A 575 15.52 -0.49 -12.74
N VAL A 576 16.04 0.55 -13.41
CA VAL A 576 16.13 0.68 -14.87
C VAL A 576 17.57 1.05 -15.20
N ASN A 577 18.35 0.11 -15.72
CA ASN A 577 19.73 0.38 -16.12
C ASN A 577 19.82 0.73 -17.61
N ALA A 578 20.36 1.92 -17.91
CA ALA A 578 20.71 2.34 -19.25
C ALA A 578 22.06 1.73 -19.66
N VAL A 579 22.08 1.00 -20.77
CA VAL A 579 23.30 0.32 -21.26
C VAL A 579 23.98 1.15 -22.34
N LYS A 580 25.31 1.30 -22.24
CA LYS A 580 26.07 2.08 -23.22
C LYS A 580 25.92 1.53 -24.65
N ILE A 581 25.85 2.42 -25.63
CA ILE A 581 25.94 2.10 -27.06
C ILE A 581 27.44 2.03 -27.39
N ASN A 582 27.87 0.88 -27.91
CA ASN A 582 29.27 0.64 -28.28
C ASN A 582 29.61 1.23 -29.64
#